data_AF-A0A1M5J0Q6-F1
#
_entry.id   AF-A0A1M5J0Q6-F1
#
_cell.length_a   1.000
_cell.length_b   1.000
_cell.length_c   1.000
_cell.angle_alpha   90.00
_cell.angle_beta   90.00
_cell.angle_gamma   90.00
#
_symmetry.space_group_name_H-M   'P 1'
#
loop_
_entity.id
_entity.type
_entity.pdbx_description
1 polymer ?
#
loop_
_entity_poly.entity_id
_entity_poly.type
_entity_poly.pdbx_seq_one_letter_code
_entity_poly.pdbx_strand_id
1 'polypeptide(L)'
;MRAILKRHPIASAGFLLAVAATLFFAVKLIADTVYWADPAHRQQAAEEWMTPAYIARSWDVDRQALARHLDISRSDFNGRPTLKRIAQKHGVPVEEVINDVNRYLGLPQ
;
A
#
# COMPACT_ATOMS: atom_id res chain seq x y z
N MET A 1 -40.98 2.42 -31.39
CA MET A 1 -39.96 2.96 -30.45
C MET A 1 -39.45 4.37 -30.77
N ARG A 2 -39.40 4.84 -32.03
CA ARG A 2 -38.87 6.19 -32.37
C ARG A 2 -39.80 7.39 -32.06
N ALA A 3 -41.08 7.15 -31.76
CA ALA A 3 -42.09 8.22 -31.58
C ALA A 3 -42.13 8.85 -30.18
N ILE A 4 -41.59 8.19 -29.14
CA ILE A 4 -41.60 8.72 -27.76
C ILE A 4 -40.48 9.75 -27.56
N LEU A 5 -39.32 9.57 -28.21
CA LEU A 5 -38.18 10.48 -28.11
C LEU A 5 -38.45 11.91 -28.62
N LYS A 6 -39.42 12.09 -29.52
CA LYS A 6 -39.74 13.41 -30.08
C LYS A 6 -40.70 14.25 -29.25
N ARG A 7 -41.41 13.66 -28.27
CA ARG A 7 -42.48 14.36 -27.53
C ARG A 7 -41.99 14.98 -26.21
N HIS A 8 -40.95 14.42 -25.59
CA HIS A 8 -40.31 14.98 -24.38
C HIS A 8 -38.77 14.87 -24.48
N PRO A 9 -38.12 15.72 -25.30
CA PRO A 9 -36.68 15.68 -25.52
C PRO A 9 -35.87 15.95 -24.24
N ILE A 10 -36.41 16.77 -23.33
CA ILE A 10 -35.79 17.10 -22.04
C ILE A 10 -35.74 15.88 -21.13
N ALA A 11 -36.85 15.14 -21.02
CA ALA A 11 -36.91 13.93 -20.19
C ALA A 11 -35.98 12.82 -20.72
N SER A 12 -35.91 12.68 -22.05
CA SER A 12 -35.03 11.70 -22.70
C SER A 12 -33.55 12.08 -22.55
N ALA A 13 -33.21 13.37 -22.68
CA ALA A 13 -31.86 13.87 -22.46
C ALA A 13 -31.44 13.74 -20.98
N GLY A 14 -32.35 14.04 -20.05
CA GLY A 14 -32.12 13.85 -18.62
C GLY A 14 -31.87 12.39 -18.26
N PHE A 15 -32.64 11.46 -18.84
CA PHE A 15 -32.43 10.03 -18.66
C PHE A 15 -31.07 9.56 -19.21
N LEU A 16 -30.71 9.99 -20.43
CA LEU A 16 -29.40 9.67 -21.02
C LEU A 16 -28.24 10.23 -20.18
N LEU A 17 -28.36 11.45 -19.67
CA LEU A 17 -27.38 12.06 -18.78
C LEU A 17 -27.26 11.29 -17.46
N ALA A 18 -28.38 10.88 -16.86
CA ALA A 18 -28.37 10.08 -15.65
C ALA A 18 -27.66 8.73 -15.89
N VAL A 19 -27.97 8.03 -16.98
CA VAL A 19 -27.31 6.77 -17.35
C VAL A 19 -25.80 6.97 -17.56
N ALA A 20 -25.40 8.03 -18.27
CA ALA A 20 -23.99 8.36 -18.48
C ALA A 20 -23.27 8.66 -17.16
N ALA A 21 -23.90 9.42 -16.26
CA ALA A 21 -23.35 9.70 -14.94
C ALA A 21 -23.22 8.41 -14.11
N THR A 22 -24.24 7.55 -14.08
CA THR A 22 -24.19 6.27 -13.38
C THR A 22 -23.06 5.38 -13.89
N LEU A 23 -22.88 5.27 -15.21
CA LEU A 23 -21.78 4.52 -15.82
C LEU A 23 -20.42 5.11 -15.43
N PHE A 24 -20.27 6.44 -15.49
CA PHE A 24 -19.05 7.12 -15.07
C PHE A 24 -18.69 6.83 -13.61
N PHE A 25 -19.65 6.96 -12.69
CA PHE A 25 -19.43 6.67 -11.28
C PHE A 25 -19.17 5.19 -11.03
N ALA A 26 -19.83 4.27 -11.75
CA ALA A 26 -19.57 2.85 -11.63
C ALA A 26 -18.16 2.48 -12.08
N VAL A 27 -17.70 3.00 -13.23
CA VAL A 27 -16.33 2.79 -13.71
C VAL A 27 -15.31 3.40 -12.76
N LYS A 28 -15.53 4.63 -12.29
CA LYS A 28 -14.66 5.27 -11.29
C LYS A 28 -14.59 4.46 -10.02
N LEU A 29 -15.73 3.98 -9.51
CA LEU A 29 -15.80 3.17 -8.29
C LEU A 29 -15.06 1.84 -8.47
N ILE A 30 -15.23 1.17 -9.61
CA ILE A 30 -14.51 -0.07 -9.91
C ILE A 30 -13.02 0.21 -10.05
N ALA A 31 -12.61 1.28 -10.75
CA ALA A 31 -11.22 1.67 -10.88
C ALA A 31 -10.59 1.98 -9.52
N ASP A 32 -11.26 2.75 -8.67
CA ASP A 32 -10.82 3.06 -7.31
C ASP A 32 -10.79 1.78 -6.45
N THR A 33 -11.79 0.90 -6.56
CA THR A 33 -11.84 -0.36 -5.79
C THR A 33 -10.77 -1.34 -6.24
N VAL A 34 -10.54 -1.48 -7.55
CA VAL A 34 -9.48 -2.33 -8.12
C VAL A 34 -8.10 -1.74 -7.82
N TYR A 35 -7.94 -0.42 -7.90
CA TYR A 35 -6.70 0.28 -7.54
C TYR A 35 -6.36 0.10 -6.05
N TRP A 36 -7.37 0.18 -5.16
CA TRP A 36 -7.19 -0.11 -3.73
C TRP A 36 -7.10 -1.62 -3.41
N ALA A 37 -7.63 -2.47 -4.29
CA ALA A 37 -7.51 -3.92 -4.20
C ALA A 37 -6.22 -4.47 -4.82
N ASP A 38 -5.45 -3.64 -5.55
CA ASP A 38 -4.10 -3.96 -5.97
C ASP A 38 -3.26 -4.20 -4.69
N PRO A 39 -2.88 -5.47 -4.42
CA PRO A 39 -2.15 -5.83 -3.22
C PRO A 39 -0.81 -5.09 -3.11
N ALA A 40 -0.29 -4.57 -4.22
CA ALA A 40 0.97 -3.82 -4.28
C ALA A 40 0.98 -2.56 -3.40
N HIS A 41 -0.17 -1.89 -3.21
CA HIS A 41 -0.25 -0.68 -2.36
C HIS A 41 -0.50 -1.00 -0.88
N ARG A 42 -0.94 -2.22 -0.54
CA ARG A 42 -1.04 -2.68 0.85
C ARG A 42 0.30 -3.17 1.41
N GLN A 43 1.27 -3.40 0.53
CA GLN A 43 2.64 -3.77 0.84
C GLN A 43 3.51 -2.52 0.75
N GLN A 44 3.28 -1.54 1.62
CA GLN A 44 4.16 -0.36 1.72
C GLN A 44 5.61 -0.86 1.88
N ALA A 45 6.44 -0.56 0.88
CA ALA A 45 7.87 -0.82 0.93
C ALA A 45 8.41 -0.28 2.25
N ALA A 46 9.20 -1.08 2.96
CA ALA A 46 9.73 -0.67 4.25
C ALA A 46 10.53 0.62 4.09
N GLU A 47 10.06 1.72 4.70
CA GLU A 47 10.74 3.02 4.58
C GLU A 47 11.80 3.21 5.68
N GLU A 48 12.77 4.08 5.43
CA GLU A 48 13.91 4.33 6.32
C GLU A 48 13.53 4.73 7.76
N TRP A 49 12.38 5.40 7.91
CA TRP A 49 11.84 5.85 9.19
C TRP A 49 11.10 4.75 9.95
N MET A 50 10.72 3.66 9.28
CA MET A 50 9.98 2.57 9.92
C MET A 50 10.87 1.84 10.93
N THR A 51 10.24 1.38 12.01
CA THR A 51 10.91 0.52 12.98
C THR A 51 10.64 -0.95 12.64
N PRO A 52 11.59 -1.88 12.87
CA PRO A 52 11.35 -3.31 12.67
C PRO A 52 10.13 -3.82 13.46
N ALA A 53 9.89 -3.23 14.64
CA ALA A 53 8.72 -3.51 15.45
C ALA A 53 7.39 -3.11 14.81
N TYR A 54 7.39 -2.03 14.00
CA TYR A 54 6.24 -1.57 13.23
C TYR A 54 6.04 -2.45 11.99
N ILE A 55 7.12 -2.75 11.26
CA ILE A 55 7.10 -3.64 10.10
C ILE A 55 6.59 -5.04 10.50
N ALA A 56 7.08 -5.58 11.62
CA ALA A 56 6.61 -6.85 12.14
C ALA A 56 5.11 -6.85 12.45
N ARG A 57 4.56 -5.70 12.86
CA ARG A 57 3.13 -5.56 13.15
C ARG A 57 2.30 -5.40 11.87
N SER A 58 2.80 -4.69 10.86
CA SER A 58 2.09 -4.48 9.60
C SER A 58 2.06 -5.74 8.72
N TRP A 59 3.12 -6.57 8.80
CA TRP A 59 3.26 -7.82 8.05
C TRP A 59 2.90 -9.08 8.85
N ASP A 60 2.43 -8.91 10.09
CA ASP A 60 2.07 -10.00 11.02
C ASP A 60 3.15 -11.08 11.16
N VAL A 61 4.42 -10.66 11.24
CA VAL A 61 5.58 -11.55 11.43
C VAL A 61 6.13 -11.46 12.86
N ASP A 62 6.83 -12.50 13.30
CA ASP A 62 7.43 -12.50 14.63
C ASP A 62 8.50 -11.41 14.76
N ARG A 63 8.26 -10.48 15.69
CA ARG A 63 9.14 -9.33 15.93
C ARG A 63 10.54 -9.76 16.39
N GLN A 64 10.66 -10.82 17.17
CA GLN A 64 11.97 -11.26 17.68
C GLN A 64 12.76 -12.01 16.62
N ALA A 65 12.10 -12.75 15.73
CA ALA A 65 12.70 -13.36 14.56
C ALA A 65 13.23 -12.29 13.58
N LEU A 66 12.42 -11.27 13.28
CA LEU A 66 12.86 -10.15 12.44
C LEU A 66 14.03 -9.38 13.09
N ALA A 67 13.96 -9.10 14.39
CA ALA A 67 15.04 -8.42 15.10
C ALA A 67 16.36 -9.23 15.11
N ARG A 68 16.27 -10.57 15.25
CA ARG A 68 17.43 -11.45 15.13
C ARG A 68 17.97 -11.53 13.71
N HIS A 69 17.10 -11.53 12.71
CA HIS A 69 17.51 -11.53 11.31
C HIS A 69 18.30 -10.26 10.94
N LEU A 70 17.89 -9.12 11.48
CA LEU A 70 18.56 -7.82 11.32
C LEU A 70 19.71 -7.59 12.31
N ASP A 71 20.15 -8.61 13.05
CA ASP A 71 21.20 -8.53 14.08
C ASP A 71 21.03 -7.38 15.09
N ILE A 72 19.78 -7.12 15.49
CA ILE A 72 19.46 -6.02 16.42
C ILE A 72 19.57 -6.54 17.85
N SER A 73 20.67 -6.21 18.54
CA SER A 73 20.73 -6.43 19.99
C SER A 73 19.98 -5.32 20.74
N ARG A 74 19.27 -5.70 21.82
CA ARG A 74 18.62 -4.74 22.74
C ARG A 74 19.62 -3.82 23.45
N SER A 75 20.89 -4.22 23.53
CA SER A 75 21.97 -3.39 24.10
C SER A 75 22.41 -2.26 23.19
N ASP A 76 22.21 -2.41 21.87
CA ASP A 76 22.88 -1.56 20.89
C ASP A 76 22.11 -0.26 20.62
N PHE A 77 20.84 -0.25 21.01
CA PHE A 77 19.92 0.85 20.78
C PHE A 77 19.16 1.20 22.05
N ASN A 78 19.21 2.47 22.45
CA ASN A 78 18.35 3.00 23.50
C ASN A 78 16.92 3.17 22.95
N GLY A 79 16.13 2.09 22.94
CA GLY A 79 14.75 2.05 22.48
C GLY A 79 14.53 1.30 21.16
N ARG A 80 13.50 1.68 20.39
CA ARG A 80 13.17 1.06 19.10
C ARG A 80 13.86 1.82 17.97
N PRO A 81 14.93 1.30 17.36
CA PRO A 81 15.61 1.98 16.27
C PRO A 81 14.77 1.94 14.98
N THR A 82 14.95 2.96 14.14
CA THR A 82 14.48 2.95 12.76
C THR A 82 15.44 2.18 11.87
N LEU A 83 15.01 1.75 10.67
CA LEU A 83 15.90 1.10 9.70
C LEU A 83 17.14 1.95 9.39
N LYS A 84 16.97 3.27 9.27
CA LYS A 84 18.08 4.22 9.10
C LYS A 84 19.13 4.15 10.22
N ARG A 85 18.69 4.07 11.49
CA ARG A 85 19.61 3.99 12.63
C ARG A 85 20.32 2.63 12.70
N ILE A 86 19.65 1.57 12.27
CA ILE A 86 20.26 0.24 12.15
C ILE A 86 21.35 0.27 11.08
N ALA A 87 21.04 0.80 9.90
CA ALA A 87 21.99 0.97 8.80
C ALA A 87 23.23 1.78 9.21
N GLN A 88 23.01 2.93 9.88
CA GLN A 88 24.10 3.76 10.42
C GLN A 88 24.97 3.01 11.42
N LYS A 89 24.39 2.15 12.25
CA LYS A 89 25.12 1.36 13.24
C LYS A 89 25.95 0.26 12.59
N HIS A 90 25.41 -0.37 11.54
CA HIS A 90 26.06 -1.43 10.79
C HIS A 90 27.07 -0.90 9.77
N GLY A 91 27.07 0.41 9.50
CA GLY A 91 27.95 1.04 8.51
C GLY A 91 27.56 0.71 7.06
N VAL A 92 26.31 0.34 6.83
CA VAL A 92 25.76 -0.05 5.52
C VAL A 92 24.75 0.98 5.00
N PRO A 93 24.48 1.04 3.69
CA PRO A 93 23.37 1.80 3.14
C PRO A 93 22.02 1.32 3.71
N VAL A 94 21.07 2.24 3.85
CA VAL A 94 19.74 1.91 4.42
C VAL A 94 18.95 0.97 3.51
N GLU A 95 19.21 1.05 2.20
CA GLU A 95 18.66 0.20 1.16
C GLU A 95 19.05 -1.27 1.37
N GLU A 96 20.25 -1.55 1.87
CA GLU A 96 20.69 -2.92 2.15
C GLU A 96 19.86 -3.54 3.28
N VAL A 97 19.61 -2.76 4.34
CA VAL A 97 18.75 -3.17 5.46
C VAL A 97 17.30 -3.35 5.01
N ILE A 98 16.80 -2.48 4.12
CA ILE A 98 15.47 -2.62 3.52
C ILE A 98 15.38 -3.90 2.68
N ASN A 99 16.41 -4.21 1.90
CA ASN A 99 16.47 -5.42 1.08
C ASN A 99 16.50 -6.69 1.93
N ASP A 100 17.19 -6.67 3.08
CA ASP A 100 17.19 -7.78 4.03
C ASP A 100 15.80 -7.99 4.65
N VAL A 101 15.10 -6.91 5.01
CA VAL A 101 13.70 -6.97 5.44
C VAL A 101 12.82 -7.55 4.33
N ASN A 102 12.95 -7.06 3.09
CA ASN A 102 12.15 -7.54 1.96
C ASN A 102 12.41 -9.03 1.67
N ARG A 103 13.67 -9.47 1.78
CA ARG A 103 14.04 -10.88 1.62
C ARG A 103 13.40 -11.75 2.70
N TYR A 104 13.38 -11.28 3.95
CA TYR A 104 12.70 -11.99 5.04
C TYR A 104 11.19 -12.06 4.82
N LEU A 105 10.59 -11.02 4.26
CA LEU A 105 9.15 -10.95 3.96
C LEU A 105 8.77 -11.70 2.67
N GLY A 106 9.74 -12.20 1.90
CA GLY A 106 9.50 -12.90 0.63
C GLY A 106 9.03 -11.97 -0.50
N LEU A 107 9.36 -10.68 -0.43
CA LEU A 107 8.94 -9.70 -1.41
C LEU A 107 9.88 -9.65 -2.62
N PRO A 108 9.34 -9.41 -3.84
CA PRO A 108 10.16 -9.17 -5.01
C PRO A 108 11.00 -7.89 -4.82
N GLN A 109 12.25 -7.94 -5.29
CA GLN A 109 13.26 -6.88 -5.19
C GLN A 109 13.14 -5.91 -6.36
#